data_AF-A0A3S9HC16-F1
#
_entry.id   AF-A0A3S9HC16-F1
#
_cell.length_a   1.000
_cell.length_b   1.000
_cell.length_c   1.000
_cell.angle_alpha   90.00
_cell.angle_beta   90.00
_cell.angle_gamma   90.00
#
_symmetry.space_group_name_H-M   'P 1'
#
loop_
_entity.id
_entity.type
_entity.pdbx_description
1 polymer ?
#
loop_
_entity_poly.entity_id
_entity_poly.type
_entity_poly.pdbx_seq_one_letter_code
_entity_poly.pdbx_strand_id
1 'polypeptide(L)'
;MLLALDKSLKDLSVIVRYEKRLEIAKPKLEEFFEWCGSLTEHGKLGTAITYALNQKDSTMNFLSDSRLLLSNNIAEHGIKSLVVGRKNWLFFQSFDGAHAVASILGLLETAKINGLHSRKYLDYLLTHLPNRQNTPLEAYLSWSPKVQLESR
;
A
#
# COMPACT_ATOMS: atom_id res chain seq x y z
N MET A 1 17.17 12.23 -3.45
CA MET A 1 17.71 12.69 -2.15
C MET A 1 16.73 12.48 -1.00
N LEU A 2 15.52 13.08 -1.04
CA LEU A 2 14.53 12.97 0.05
C LEU A 2 14.07 11.52 0.35
N LEU A 3 13.80 10.72 -0.69
CA LEU A 3 13.42 9.30 -0.52
C LEU A 3 14.51 8.46 0.16
N ALA A 4 15.78 8.74 -0.13
CA ALA A 4 16.90 8.05 0.50
C ALA A 4 17.01 8.41 1.99
N LEU A 5 16.75 9.68 2.32
CA LEU A 5 16.69 10.17 3.69
C LEU A 5 15.53 9.56 4.47
N ASP A 6 14.31 9.53 3.92
CA ASP A 6 13.19 8.90 4.61
C ASP A 6 13.42 7.39 4.83
N LYS A 7 14.14 6.73 3.90
CA LYS A 7 14.52 5.33 4.04
C LYS A 7 15.52 5.10 5.18
N SER A 8 16.46 6.01 5.43
CA SER A 8 17.41 5.87 6.54
C SER A 8 16.75 6.06 7.91
N LEU A 9 15.55 6.64 7.96
CA LEU A 9 14.77 6.83 9.19
C LEU A 9 13.81 5.66 9.48
N LYS A 10 13.80 4.61 8.64
CA LYS A 10 12.80 3.54 8.69
C LYS A 10 12.80 2.76 10.01
N ASP A 11 13.98 2.50 10.57
CA ASP A 11 14.16 1.64 11.76
C ASP A 11 14.06 2.43 13.09
N LEU A 12 13.80 3.73 13.03
CA LEU A 12 13.59 4.58 14.20
C LEU A 12 12.19 4.39 14.78
N SER A 13 12.03 4.72 16.06
CA SER A 13 10.71 4.76 16.68
C SER A 13 9.82 5.83 16.02
N VAL A 14 8.50 5.62 16.11
CA VAL A 14 7.48 6.50 15.52
C VAL A 14 7.70 7.97 15.92
N ILE A 15 7.99 8.23 17.20
CA ILE A 15 8.19 9.59 17.73
C ILE A 15 9.46 10.22 17.15
N VAL A 16 10.59 9.52 17.23
CA VAL A 16 11.88 10.04 16.76
C VAL A 16 11.87 10.25 15.24
N ARG A 17 11.22 9.36 14.49
CA ARG A 17 11.04 9.51 13.04
C ARG A 17 10.22 10.75 12.70
N TYR A 18 9.17 11.03 13.45
CA TYR A 18 8.34 12.23 13.26
C TYR A 18 9.17 13.50 13.48
N GLU A 19 9.90 13.59 14.60
CA GLU A 19 10.75 14.74 14.90
C GLU A 19 11.82 14.95 13.82
N LYS A 20 12.50 13.88 13.39
CA LYS A 20 13.52 13.95 12.34
C LYS A 20 12.95 14.36 10.98
N ARG A 21 11.71 13.98 10.66
CA ARG A 21 11.01 14.44 9.45
C ARG A 21 10.74 15.94 9.51
N LEU A 22 10.29 16.46 10.65
CA LEU A 22 10.07 17.89 10.83
C LEU A 22 11.38 18.70 10.80
N GLU A 23 12.45 18.18 11.38
CA GLU A 23 13.75 18.84 11.42
C GLU A 23 14.41 18.89 10.02
N ILE A 24 14.34 17.79 9.26
CA ILE A 24 15.17 17.63 8.05
C ILE A 24 14.35 17.65 6.76
N ALA A 25 13.21 16.95 6.71
CA ALA A 25 12.44 16.77 5.48
C ALA A 25 11.52 17.96 5.20
N LYS A 26 10.86 18.50 6.23
CA LYS A 26 9.95 19.65 6.11
C LYS A 26 10.62 20.87 5.47
N PRO A 27 11.75 21.42 5.97
CA PRO A 27 12.33 22.63 5.39
C PRO A 27 12.75 22.43 3.93
N LYS A 28 13.23 21.24 3.55
CA LYS A 28 13.59 20.92 2.16
C LYS A 28 12.38 20.88 1.22
N LEU A 29 11.22 20.42 1.73
CA LEU A 29 9.98 20.41 0.95
C LEU A 29 9.41 21.82 0.81
N GLU A 30 9.45 22.61 1.88
CA GLU A 30 9.04 24.02 1.85
C GLU A 30 9.88 24.81 0.83
N GLU A 31 11.21 24.68 0.91
CA GLU A 31 12.16 25.26 -0.06
C GLU A 31 11.84 24.83 -1.50
N PHE A 32 11.58 23.54 -1.72
CA PHE A 32 11.23 23.01 -3.05
C PHE A 32 9.93 23.63 -3.59
N PHE A 33 8.87 23.69 -2.78
CA PHE A 33 7.59 24.24 -3.23
C PHE A 33 7.60 25.76 -3.39
N GLU A 34 8.38 26.47 -2.57
CA GLU A 34 8.65 27.90 -2.76
C GLU A 34 9.40 28.14 -4.06
N TRP A 35 10.44 27.36 -4.34
CA TRP A 35 11.16 27.40 -5.61
C TRP A 35 10.23 27.13 -6.80
N CYS A 36 9.39 26.09 -6.74
CA CYS A 36 8.40 25.83 -7.77
C CYS A 36 7.43 27.01 -7.99
N GLY A 37 7.01 27.69 -6.92
CA GLY A 37 6.14 28.86 -7.01
C GLY A 37 6.82 30.10 -7.61
N SER A 38 8.14 30.18 -7.54
CA SER A 38 8.92 31.29 -8.11
C SER A 38 9.15 31.17 -9.63
N LEU A 39 8.96 29.98 -10.20
CA LEU A 39 9.21 29.70 -11.60
C LEU A 39 8.03 30.14 -12.47
N THR A 40 8.33 30.86 -13.56
CA THR A 40 7.34 31.22 -14.59
C THR A 40 7.70 30.50 -15.88
N GLU A 41 7.25 29.26 -16.01
CA GLU A 41 7.57 28.38 -17.14
C GLU A 41 6.32 28.00 -17.93
N HIS A 42 6.48 27.79 -19.23
CA HIS A 42 5.39 27.41 -20.14
C HIS A 42 5.58 26.01 -20.71
N GLY A 43 4.56 25.51 -21.43
CA GLY A 43 4.59 24.19 -22.04
C GLY A 43 4.65 23.05 -21.02
N LYS A 44 5.34 21.96 -21.36
CA LYS A 44 5.39 20.74 -20.53
C LYS A 44 5.99 20.98 -19.14
N LEU A 45 6.98 21.88 -19.03
CA LEU A 45 7.62 22.21 -17.76
C LEU A 45 6.65 23.00 -16.86
N GLY A 46 5.98 24.01 -17.41
CA GLY A 46 4.91 24.73 -16.71
C GLY A 46 3.81 23.80 -16.21
N THR A 47 3.35 22.85 -17.03
CA THR A 47 2.37 21.84 -16.61
C THR A 47 2.87 20.99 -15.45
N ALA A 48 4.14 20.57 -15.47
CA ALA A 48 4.74 19.78 -14.38
C ALA A 48 4.85 20.58 -13.07
N ILE A 49 5.22 21.86 -13.15
CA ILE A 49 5.29 22.76 -11.99
C ILE A 49 3.89 22.97 -11.40
N THR A 50 2.89 23.29 -12.22
CA THR A 50 1.50 23.44 -11.76
C THR A 50 0.99 22.16 -11.11
N TYR A 51 1.29 20.99 -11.71
CA TYR A 51 0.93 19.70 -11.12
C TYR A 51 1.59 19.50 -9.75
N ALA A 52 2.89 19.78 -9.62
CA ALA A 52 3.59 19.67 -8.34
C ALA A 52 2.98 20.59 -7.28
N LEU A 53 2.71 21.85 -7.62
CA LEU A 53 2.10 22.82 -6.69
C LEU A 53 0.71 22.39 -6.23
N ASN A 54 -0.13 21.87 -7.13
CA ASN A 54 -1.45 21.34 -6.78
C ASN A 54 -1.37 20.14 -5.81
N GLN A 55 -0.25 19.41 -5.84
CA GLN A 55 -0.02 18.25 -4.98
C GLN A 55 0.72 18.59 -3.68
N LYS A 56 1.00 19.87 -3.40
CA LYS A 56 1.73 20.30 -2.19
C LYS A 56 1.11 19.76 -0.92
N ASP A 57 -0.16 20.02 -0.67
CA ASP A 57 -0.83 19.62 0.59
C ASP A 57 -0.84 18.10 0.75
N SER A 58 -1.17 17.38 -0.33
CA SER A 58 -1.12 15.92 -0.37
C SER A 58 0.27 15.37 -0.06
N THR A 59 1.30 16.00 -0.62
CA THR A 59 2.70 15.61 -0.41
C THR A 59 3.18 15.95 0.99
N MET A 60 2.65 16.98 1.65
CA MET A 60 3.03 17.36 3.02
C MET A 60 2.37 16.47 4.07
N ASN A 61 1.27 15.76 3.75
CA ASN A 61 0.53 14.93 4.68
C ASN A 61 1.38 13.83 5.36
N PHE A 62 2.40 13.26 4.71
CA PHE A 62 3.25 12.25 5.37
C PHE A 62 4.09 12.81 6.53
N LEU A 63 4.21 14.14 6.65
CA LEU A 63 4.86 14.79 7.79
C LEU A 63 3.95 14.81 9.02
N SER A 64 2.63 14.63 8.87
CA SER A 64 1.69 14.64 10.00
C SER A 64 1.75 13.38 10.86
N ASP A 65 2.18 12.25 10.28
CA ASP A 65 2.28 10.96 10.96
C ASP A 65 3.45 10.15 10.40
N SER A 66 4.36 9.72 11.27
CA SER A 66 5.57 8.98 10.87
C SER A 66 5.28 7.56 10.34
N ARG A 67 4.07 7.04 10.54
CA ARG A 67 3.59 5.78 9.96
C ARG A 67 3.28 5.91 8.47
N LEU A 68 2.98 7.12 8.00
CA LEU A 68 2.73 7.38 6.59
C LEU A 68 4.04 7.29 5.80
N LEU A 69 3.94 6.68 4.63
CA LEU A 69 5.06 6.53 3.71
C LEU A 69 5.10 7.70 2.73
N LEU A 70 6.30 8.21 2.45
CA LEU A 70 6.49 9.26 1.46
C LEU A 70 6.18 8.79 0.02
N SER A 71 6.40 7.50 -0.27
CA SER A 71 6.11 6.94 -1.59
C SER A 71 4.96 5.95 -1.56
N ASN A 72 4.22 5.92 -2.66
CA ASN A 72 3.14 4.98 -2.89
C ASN A 72 3.62 3.62 -3.47
N ASN A 73 4.94 3.40 -3.51
CA ASN A 73 5.54 2.25 -4.20
C ASN A 73 5.00 0.90 -3.71
N ILE A 74 4.65 0.79 -2.42
CA ILE A 74 4.08 -0.44 -1.87
C ILE A 74 2.69 -0.72 -2.46
N ALA A 75 1.83 0.31 -2.54
CA ALA A 75 0.51 0.13 -3.12
C ALA A 75 0.58 -0.13 -4.63
N GLU A 76 1.46 0.58 -5.34
CA GLU A 76 1.72 0.35 -6.77
C GLU A 76 2.23 -1.08 -7.03
N HIS A 77 3.12 -1.58 -6.17
CA HIS A 77 3.60 -2.96 -6.27
C HIS A 77 2.47 -3.96 -5.99
N GLY A 78 1.62 -3.70 -4.99
CA GLY A 78 0.47 -4.55 -4.66
C GLY A 78 -0.53 -4.66 -5.81
N ILE A 79 -0.87 -3.54 -6.46
CA ILE A 79 -1.82 -3.55 -7.58
C ILE A 79 -1.21 -4.08 -8.88
N LYS A 80 0.12 -4.08 -9.02
CA LYS A 80 0.83 -4.51 -10.24
C LYS A 80 0.46 -5.93 -10.66
N SER A 81 0.35 -6.85 -9.69
CA SER A 81 -0.06 -8.24 -9.95
C SER A 81 -1.43 -8.31 -10.62
N LEU A 82 -2.40 -7.52 -10.14
CA LEU A 82 -3.74 -7.41 -10.71
C LEU A 82 -3.71 -6.76 -12.10
N VAL A 83 -2.94 -5.68 -12.27
CA VAL A 83 -2.83 -4.95 -13.56
C VAL A 83 -2.21 -5.81 -14.65
N VAL A 84 -1.24 -6.67 -14.31
CA VAL A 84 -0.64 -7.64 -15.23
C VAL A 84 -1.60 -8.82 -15.45
N GLY A 85 -2.16 -9.37 -14.37
CA GLY A 85 -3.05 -10.52 -14.38
C GLY A 85 -4.32 -10.30 -15.22
N ARG A 86 -4.96 -9.13 -15.14
CA ARG A 86 -6.19 -8.83 -15.91
C ARG A 86 -6.03 -8.94 -17.43
N LYS A 87 -4.82 -8.77 -17.97
CA LYS A 87 -4.55 -8.98 -19.40
C LYS A 87 -4.51 -10.46 -19.79
N ASN A 88 -4.25 -11.34 -18.82
CA ASN A 88 -4.04 -12.78 -18.99
C ASN A 88 -5.20 -13.62 -18.42
N TRP A 89 -6.09 -13.03 -17.61
CA TRP A 89 -7.20 -13.70 -16.96
C TRP A 89 -8.47 -13.58 -17.80
N LEU A 90 -8.95 -14.71 -18.33
CA LEU A 90 -10.08 -14.80 -19.26
C LEU A 90 -11.43 -14.32 -18.67
N PHE A 91 -11.52 -14.14 -17.35
CA PHE A 91 -12.78 -13.91 -16.63
C PHE A 91 -13.02 -12.45 -16.20
N PHE A 92 -12.19 -11.49 -16.66
CA PHE A 92 -12.34 -10.06 -16.36
C PHE A 92 -13.32 -9.30 -17.29
N GLN A 93 -14.30 -10.01 -17.89
CA GLN A 93 -15.23 -9.41 -18.85
C GLN A 93 -16.53 -8.87 -18.21
N SER A 94 -16.81 -9.20 -16.94
CA SER A 94 -18.00 -8.73 -16.22
C SER A 94 -17.63 -8.10 -14.88
N PHE A 95 -18.52 -7.23 -14.38
CA PHE A 95 -18.40 -6.61 -13.06
C PHE A 95 -18.34 -7.66 -11.94
N ASP A 96 -19.17 -8.69 -12.03
CA ASP A 96 -19.18 -9.80 -11.08
C ASP A 96 -17.86 -10.59 -11.10
N GLY A 97 -17.28 -10.81 -12.28
CA GLY A 97 -15.96 -11.43 -12.43
C GLY A 97 -14.85 -10.60 -11.78
N ALA A 98 -14.89 -9.27 -11.94
CA ALA A 98 -13.96 -8.37 -11.27
C ALA A 98 -14.10 -8.41 -9.74
N HIS A 99 -15.32 -8.45 -9.20
CA HIS A 99 -15.58 -8.59 -7.77
C HIS A 99 -15.08 -9.92 -7.19
N ALA A 100 -15.32 -11.03 -7.90
CA ALA A 100 -14.84 -12.34 -7.48
C ALA A 100 -13.31 -12.37 -7.38
N VAL A 101 -12.62 -11.85 -8.40
CA VAL A 101 -11.15 -11.84 -8.41
C VAL A 101 -10.58 -10.87 -7.36
N ALA A 102 -11.18 -9.70 -7.18
CA ALA A 102 -10.79 -8.78 -6.11
C ALA A 102 -10.87 -9.45 -4.73
N SER A 103 -11.92 -10.24 -4.49
CA SER A 103 -12.09 -10.99 -3.24
C SER A 103 -11.00 -12.05 -3.06
N ILE A 104 -10.71 -12.84 -4.09
CA ILE A 104 -9.65 -13.87 -4.06
C ILE A 104 -8.27 -13.24 -3.82
N LEU A 105 -7.92 -12.20 -4.59
CA LEU A 105 -6.64 -11.52 -4.43
C LEU A 105 -6.51 -10.86 -3.05
N GLY A 106 -7.59 -10.29 -2.53
CA GLY A 106 -7.64 -9.77 -1.16
C GLY A 106 -7.28 -10.86 -0.13
N LEU A 107 -7.85 -12.06 -0.25
CA LEU A 107 -7.52 -13.19 0.62
C LEU A 107 -6.05 -13.62 0.48
N LEU A 108 -5.55 -13.68 -0.76
CA LEU A 108 -4.16 -14.06 -1.03
C LEU A 108 -3.15 -13.08 -0.44
N GLU A 109 -3.35 -11.78 -0.66
CA GLU A 109 -2.47 -10.74 -0.13
C GLU A 109 -2.57 -10.63 1.39
N THR A 110 -3.76 -10.80 1.96
CA THR A 110 -3.95 -10.86 3.42
C THR A 110 -3.17 -12.03 4.02
N ALA A 111 -3.20 -13.20 3.38
CA ALA A 111 -2.43 -14.36 3.82
C ALA A 111 -0.92 -14.09 3.80
N LYS A 112 -0.40 -13.47 2.73
CA LYS A 112 1.02 -13.10 2.63
C LYS A 112 1.45 -12.11 3.70
N ILE A 113 0.64 -11.06 3.94
CA ILE A 113 0.91 -10.04 4.98
C ILE A 113 0.97 -10.70 6.37
N ASN A 114 0.18 -11.75 6.61
CA ASN A 114 0.17 -12.51 7.85
C ASN A 114 1.21 -13.66 7.89
N GLY A 115 2.10 -13.75 6.90
CA GLY A 115 3.18 -14.73 6.85
C GLY A 115 2.75 -16.16 6.53
N LEU A 116 1.60 -16.35 5.88
CA LEU A 116 1.08 -17.66 5.50
C LEU A 116 1.45 -18.02 4.05
N HIS A 117 1.56 -19.32 3.78
CA HIS A 117 1.57 -19.85 2.42
C HIS A 117 0.19 -19.72 1.79
N SER A 118 0.03 -18.72 0.93
CA SER A 118 -1.21 -18.37 0.22
C SER A 118 -2.06 -19.55 -0.27
N ARG A 119 -1.43 -20.56 -0.90
CA ARG A 119 -2.15 -21.74 -1.39
C ARG A 119 -2.70 -22.63 -0.27
N LYS A 120 -1.90 -22.84 0.80
CA LYS A 120 -2.34 -23.65 1.95
C LYS A 120 -3.52 -22.99 2.65
N TYR A 121 -3.48 -21.67 2.78
CA TYR A 121 -4.57 -20.90 3.34
C TYR A 121 -5.85 -21.02 2.51
N LEU A 122 -5.77 -20.91 1.19
CA LEU A 122 -6.93 -21.15 0.31
C LEU A 122 -7.46 -22.58 0.44
N ASP A 123 -6.57 -23.58 0.42
CA ASP A 123 -6.96 -24.99 0.58
C ASP A 123 -7.66 -25.21 1.93
N TYR A 124 -7.14 -24.62 3.01
CA TYR A 124 -7.75 -24.67 4.34
C TYR A 124 -9.16 -24.07 4.33
N LEU A 125 -9.32 -22.85 3.80
CA LEU A 125 -10.60 -22.17 3.69
C LEU A 125 -11.61 -22.99 2.88
N LEU A 126 -11.23 -23.46 1.70
CA LEU A 126 -12.12 -24.23 0.83
C LEU A 126 -12.50 -25.60 1.42
N THR A 127 -11.64 -26.18 2.26
CA THR A 127 -11.91 -27.47 2.91
C THR A 127 -12.80 -27.32 4.14
N HIS A 128 -12.59 -26.28 4.95
CA HIS A 128 -13.19 -26.20 6.28
C HIS A 128 -14.38 -25.24 6.35
N LEU A 129 -14.37 -24.16 5.56
CA LEU A 129 -15.41 -23.13 5.63
C LEU A 129 -16.77 -23.59 5.11
N PRO A 130 -16.87 -24.38 4.01
CA PRO A 130 -18.16 -24.95 3.58
C PRO A 130 -18.74 -25.95 4.59
N ASN A 131 -17.87 -26.59 5.37
CA ASN A 131 -18.23 -27.59 6.38
C ASN A 131 -18.38 -26.98 7.79
N ARG A 132 -18.39 -25.65 7.91
CA ARG A 132 -18.54 -24.98 9.21
C ARG A 132 -19.96 -25.22 9.74
N GLN A 133 -20.04 -25.59 11.01
CA GLN A 133 -21.31 -25.67 11.74
C GLN A 133 -21.56 -24.33 12.44
N ASN A 134 -21.29 -24.26 13.75
CA ASN A 134 -21.45 -23.06 14.57
C ASN A 134 -20.14 -22.32 14.83
N THR A 135 -19.06 -22.66 14.11
CA THR A 135 -17.78 -21.98 14.28
C THR A 135 -17.86 -20.57 13.68
N PRO A 136 -17.51 -19.52 14.46
CA PRO A 136 -17.49 -18.15 13.97
C PRO A 136 -16.50 -18.00 12.81
N LEU A 137 -16.79 -17.07 11.90
CA LEU A 137 -15.94 -16.83 10.72
C LEU A 137 -14.52 -16.39 11.13
N GLU A 138 -14.44 -15.71 12.26
CA GLU A 138 -13.23 -15.22 12.91
C GLU A 138 -12.19 -16.33 13.15
N ALA A 139 -12.62 -17.57 13.37
CA ALA A 139 -11.75 -18.72 13.56
C ALA A 139 -10.99 -19.12 12.27
N TYR A 140 -11.45 -18.68 11.11
CA TYR A 140 -10.87 -18.98 9.80
C TYR A 140 -10.02 -17.83 9.25
N LEU A 141 -9.97 -16.69 9.94
CA LEU A 141 -9.18 -15.55 9.50
C LEU A 141 -7.69 -15.87 9.58
N SER A 142 -6.91 -15.24 8.71
CA SER A 142 -5.48 -15.50 8.56
C SER A 142 -4.65 -15.34 9.84
N TRP A 143 -5.10 -14.59 10.84
CA TRP A 143 -4.42 -14.42 12.13
C TRP A 143 -4.88 -15.41 13.21
N SER A 144 -5.80 -16.32 12.91
CA SER A 144 -6.25 -17.30 13.90
C SER A 144 -5.14 -18.32 14.22
N PRO A 145 -4.99 -18.76 15.48
CA PRO A 145 -3.90 -19.67 15.86
C PRO A 145 -3.88 -20.98 15.07
N LYS A 146 -5.06 -21.54 14.79
CA LYS A 146 -5.18 -22.80 14.04
C LYS A 146 -4.78 -22.64 12.58
N VAL A 147 -5.26 -21.58 11.93
CA VAL A 147 -4.89 -21.25 10.55
C VAL A 147 -3.38 -21.01 10.43
N GLN A 148 -2.80 -20.29 11.40
CA GLN A 148 -1.38 -20.01 11.45
C GLN A 148 -0.54 -21.29 11.57
N LEU A 149 -1.00 -22.29 12.32
CA LEU A 149 -0.30 -23.56 12.47
C LEU A 149 -0.34 -24.41 11.18
N GLU A 150 -1.49 -24.45 10.51
CA GLU A 150 -1.69 -25.31 9.33
C GLU A 150 -1.20 -24.68 8.02
N SER A 151 -1.17 -23.35 7.94
CA SER A 151 -0.93 -22.62 6.68
C SER A 151 0.42 -21.91 6.61
N ARG A 152 1.32 -22.07 7.60
CA ARG A 152 2.72 -21.59 7.52
C ARG A 152 3.59 -22.45 6.60
#